data_AF-A0A392RE09-F1
#
_entry.id   AF-A0A392RE09-F1
#
_cell.length_a   1.000
_cell.length_b   1.000
_cell.length_c   1.000
_cell.angle_alpha   90.00
_cell.angle_beta   90.00
_cell.angle_gamma   90.00
#
_symmetry.space_group_name_H-M   'P 1'
#
loop_
_entity.id
_entity.type
_entity.pdbx_description
1 polymer ?
#
loop_
_entity_poly.entity_id
_entity_poly.type
_entity_poly.pdbx_seq_one_letter_code
_entity_poly.pdbx_strand_id
1 'polypeptide(L)' 'AKLMQAVQYNSYGGGASGLKHVEVPVPSPKTNEVLLKLEATSINPVDWKIQNGFLRPFFLPRKFPHVPCMTH' A
#
# COMPACT_ATOMS: atom_id res chain seq x y z
N ALA A 1 7.58 4.84 18.55
CA ALA A 1 7.37 5.49 17.24
C ALA A 1 5.92 5.94 17.14
N LYS A 2 5.63 7.05 16.46
CA LYS A 2 4.25 7.46 16.19
C LYS A 2 3.63 6.48 15.18
N LEU A 3 2.40 6.02 15.44
CA LEU A 3 1.66 5.13 14.55
C LEU A 3 0.70 5.93 13.66
N MET A 4 0.31 5.35 12.53
CA MET A 4 -0.75 5.81 11.63
C MET A 4 -1.65 4.63 11.23
N GLN A 5 -2.90 4.95 10.91
CA GLN A 5 -3.85 4.00 10.35
C GLN A 5 -3.57 3.81 8.85
N ALA A 6 -3.58 2.56 8.39
CA ALA A 6 -3.41 2.20 7.00
C ALA A 6 -4.31 1.01 6.63
N VAL A 7 -4.49 0.79 5.32
CA VAL A 7 -5.12 -0.41 4.77
C VAL A 7 -4.06 -1.19 4.01
N GLN A 8 -3.93 -2.49 4.28
CA GLN A 8 -2.95 -3.35 3.59
C GLN A 8 -3.53 -4.71 3.22
N TYR A 9 -2.90 -5.40 2.26
CA TYR A 9 -3.14 -6.81 1.94
C TYR A 9 -1.84 -7.62 2.03
N ASN A 10 -1.95 -8.90 2.37
CA ASN A 10 -0.80 -9.80 2.61
C ASN A 10 -0.61 -10.88 1.54
N SER A 11 -1.54 -10.99 0.58
CA SER A 11 -1.47 -11.94 -0.52
C SER A 11 -2.21 -11.41 -1.75
N TYR A 12 -1.93 -12.02 -2.89
CA TYR A 12 -2.69 -11.75 -4.11
C TYR A 12 -4.11 -12.33 -4.04
N GLY A 13 -5.02 -11.77 -4.85
CA GLY A 13 -6.35 -12.33 -5.13
C GLY A 13 -7.36 -12.25 -3.99
N GLY A 14 -7.04 -11.56 -2.90
CA GLY A 14 -7.95 -11.40 -1.76
C GLY A 14 -9.11 -10.43 -2.00
N GLY A 15 -9.07 -9.64 -3.08
CA GLY A 15 -10.06 -8.60 -3.35
C GLY A 15 -10.28 -7.68 -2.15
N ALA A 16 -11.50 -7.16 -1.99
CA ALA A 16 -11.84 -6.29 -0.87
C ALA A 16 -11.77 -7.00 0.50
N SER A 17 -12.10 -8.28 0.60
CA SER A 17 -12.06 -9.03 1.86
C SER A 17 -10.63 -9.30 2.36
N GLY A 18 -9.65 -9.26 1.46
CA GLY A 18 -8.22 -9.33 1.79
C GLY A 18 -7.62 -8.03 2.32
N LEU A 19 -8.34 -6.91 2.26
CA LEU A 19 -7.90 -5.63 2.79
C LEU A 19 -8.12 -5.58 4.30
N LYS A 20 -7.09 -5.17 5.04
CA LYS A 20 -7.10 -5.08 6.52
C LYS A 20 -6.72 -3.69 6.99
N HIS A 21 -7.52 -3.13 7.89
CA HIS A 21 -7.16 -1.94 8.66
C HIS A 21 -6.09 -2.30 9.70
N VAL A 22 -5.01 -1.52 9.75
CA VAL A 22 -3.87 -1.76 10.63
C VAL A 22 -3.27 -0.45 11.13
N GLU A 23 -2.57 -0.53 12.26
CA GLU A 23 -1.65 0.51 12.69
C GLU A 23 -0.22 0.17 12.26
N VAL A 24 0.45 1.11 11.62
CA VAL A 24 1.85 0.99 11.20
C VAL A 24 2.64 2.21 11.65
N PRO A 25 3.97 2.11 11.83
CA PRO A 25 4.79 3.27 12.11
C PRO A 25 4.66 4.32 11.01
N VAL A 26 4.56 5.60 11.39
CA VAL A 26 4.69 6.71 10.43
C VAL A 26 6.07 6.62 9.78
N PRO A 27 6.17 6.62 8.44
CA PRO A 27 7.45 6.50 7.76
C PRO A 27 8.34 7.71 8.03
N SER A 28 9.65 7.50 8.06
CA SER A 28 10.64 8.57 8.12
C SER A 28 11.14 8.87 6.70
N PRO A 29 11.02 10.11 6.21
CA PRO A 29 11.49 10.46 4.86
C PRO A 29 13.02 10.37 4.78
N LYS A 30 13.53 9.87 3.66
CA LYS A 30 14.95 9.90 3.31
C LYS A 30 15.34 11.25 2.70
N THR A 31 16.64 11.41 2.40
CA THR A 31 17.11 12.54 1.60
C THR A 31 16.32 12.63 0.29
N ASN A 32 15.80 13.82 -0.01
CA ASN A 32 14.94 14.13 -1.16
C ASN A 32 13.51 13.54 -1.11
N GLU A 33 13.03 13.07 0.04
CA GLU A 33 11.62 12.70 0.26
C GLU A 33 10.94 13.72 1.19
N VAL A 34 9.62 13.84 1.08
CA VAL A 34 8.78 14.65 1.99
C VAL A 34 7.77 13.76 2.68
N LEU A 35 7.50 14.03 3.96
CA LEU A 35 6.45 13.35 4.71
C LEU A 35 5.13 14.13 4.59
N LEU A 36 4.12 13.51 3.99
CA LEU A 36 2.80 14.11 3.81
C LEU A 36 1.79 13.52 4.80
N LYS A 37 1.04 14.38 5.47
CA LYS A 37 -0.21 13.99 6.14
C LYS A 37 -1.31 14.01 5.07
N LEU A 38 -1.77 12.85 4.65
CA LEU A 38 -2.76 12.76 3.58
C LEU A 38 -4.13 13.25 4.06
N GLU A 39 -4.73 14.15 3.29
CA GLU A 39 -6.14 14.57 3.44
C GLU A 39 -7.06 13.75 2.54
N ALA A 40 -6.55 13.30 1.39
CA ALA A 40 -7.24 12.44 0.45
C ALA A 40 -6.24 11.58 -0.35
N THR A 41 -6.74 10.48 -0.92
CA THR A 41 -6.06 9.65 -1.93
C THR A 41 -7.10 9.16 -2.94
N SER A 42 -6.66 8.76 -4.13
CA SER A 42 -7.52 8.23 -5.19
C SER A 42 -7.26 6.75 -5.42
N ILE A 43 -8.30 6.04 -5.86
CA ILE A 43 -8.20 4.64 -6.27
C ILE A 43 -8.21 4.59 -7.80
N ASN A 44 -7.27 3.86 -8.39
CA ASN A 44 -7.16 3.64 -9.82
C ASN A 44 -7.29 2.14 -10.16
N PRO A 45 -7.67 1.79 -11.40
CA PRO A 45 -7.75 0.40 -11.85
C PRO A 45 -6.48 -0.42 -11.68
N VAL A 46 -5.32 0.22 -11.66
CA VAL A 46 -4.05 -0.47 -11.45
C VAL A 46 -3.94 -1.03 -10.03
N ASP A 47 -4.53 -0.41 -9.02
CA ASP A 47 -4.37 -0.79 -7.61
C ASP A 47 -4.88 -2.21 -7.34
N TRP A 48 -6.09 -2.53 -7.81
CA TRP A 48 -6.65 -3.88 -7.66
C TRP A 48 -6.09 -4.86 -8.69
N LYS A 49 -5.64 -4.40 -9.87
CA LYS A 49 -4.92 -5.26 -10.83
C LYS A 49 -3.59 -5.76 -10.24
N ILE A 50 -2.88 -4.91 -9.49
CA ILE A 50 -1.69 -5.29 -8.72
C ILE A 50 -2.06 -6.34 -7.66
N GLN A 51 -3.11 -6.08 -6.86
CA GLN A 51 -3.58 -7.04 -5.85
C GLN A 51 -4.01 -8.39 -6.48
N ASN A 52 -4.58 -8.38 -7.68
CA ASN A 52 -4.95 -9.60 -8.41
C ASN A 52 -3.74 -10.29 -9.09
N GLY A 53 -2.55 -9.70 -9.01
CA GLY A 53 -1.30 -10.31 -9.47
C GLY A 53 -1.06 -10.21 -10.97
N PHE A 54 -1.64 -9.22 -11.65
CA PHE A 54 -1.45 -8.96 -13.09
C PHE A 54 -0.01 -8.54 -13.44
N LEU A 55 0.73 -8.02 -12.46
CA LEU A 55 2.09 -7.53 -12.61
C LEU A 55 3.14 -8.51 -12.05
N ARG A 56 2.76 -9.77 -11.82
CA ARG A 56 3.67 -10.82 -11.38
C ARG A 56 4.57 -11.31 -12.52
N PRO A 57 5.75 -11.87 -12.19
CA PRO A 57 6.41 -11.87 -10.87
C PRO A 57 7.35 -10.67 -10.67
N PHE A 58 7.63 -9.89 -11.71
CA PHE A 58 8.78 -8.99 -11.74
C PHE A 58 8.49 -7.53 -11.34
N PHE A 59 7.23 -7.12 -11.24
CA PHE A 59 6.90 -5.70 -11.06
C PHE A 59 6.34 -5.38 -9.66
N LEU A 60 5.09 -5.72 -9.34
CA LEU A 60 4.42 -5.28 -8.10
C LEU A 60 3.41 -6.29 -7.52
N PRO A 61 3.17 -6.25 -6.20
CA PRO A 61 3.94 -5.50 -5.20
C PRO A 61 5.29 -6.16 -4.92
N ARG A 62 6.31 -5.36 -4.57
CA ARG A 62 7.68 -5.84 -4.30
C ARG A 62 7.79 -6.70 -3.04
N LYS A 63 6.88 -6.51 -2.09
CA LYS A 63 6.86 -7.14 -0.77
C LYS A 63 5.42 -7.20 -0.27
N PHE A 64 5.11 -8.25 0.49
CA PHE A 64 3.97 -8.27 1.38
C PHE A 64 4.38 -7.99 2.84
N PRO A 65 3.50 -7.36 3.65
CA PRO A 65 2.22 -6.77 3.26
C PRO A 65 2.41 -5.48 2.44
N HIS A 66 1.39 -5.09 1.67
CA HIS A 66 1.42 -3.91 0.79
C HIS A 66 0.24 -2.96 1.04
N VAL A 67 0.52 -1.66 1.07
CA VAL A 67 -0.47 -0.57 1.19
C VAL A 67 -0.72 -0.01 -0.23
N PRO A 68 -1.93 -0.15 -0.81
CA PRO A 68 -2.25 0.33 -2.16
C PRO A 68 -2.42 1.86 -2.21
N CYS A 69 -2.59 2.42 -3.42
CA CYS A 69 -2.84 3.85 -3.70
C CYS A 69 -1.71 4.82 -3.31
N MET A 70 -0.69 4.36 -2.59
CA MET A 70 0.46 5.14 -2.17
C MET A 70 1.72 4.36 -2.55
N THR A 71 2.43 4.79 -3.58
CA THR A 71 3.64 4.08 -4.00
C THR A 71 4.82 4.46 -3.11
N HIS A 72 5.21 3.53 -2.23
CA HIS A 72 6.59 3.08 -2.07
C HIS A 72 6.65 1.53 -2.07
#